data_AF-A0A699IUQ2-F1
#
_entry.id   AF-A0A699IUQ2-F1
#
_cell.length_a   1.000
_cell.length_b   1.000
_cell.length_c   1.000
_cell.angle_alpha   90.00
_cell.angle_beta   90.00
_cell.angle_gamma   90.00
#
_symmetry.space_group_name_H-M   'P 1'
#
loop_
_entity.id
_entity.type
_entity.pdbx_description
1 polymer ?
#
loop_
_entity_poly.entity_id
_entity_poly.type
_entity_poly.pdbx_seq_one_letter_code
_entity_poly.pdbx_strand_id
1 'polypeptide(L)'
;LCTEDGKKKVLSDNPPMPSKSATEVKGKHKRSNKQGEPRKVLYSMTHVQGYKVKKINAPILEAIFKKHGDIASDCVVKTASMREFILEVVCEVVKRIQTNDVATIVSDMEEIVMQVLDAEATNMNVAWLRAHLEAIQKRNVAQKKSTLIVKMKANTTLVKRAAKMDLEDRRMELRTAQERFDKAEKCVKVLDLVEMKLNDNFVESEAQRDSWPEQPIL
;
A
#
# COMPACT_ATOMS: atom_id res chain seq x y z
N LEU A 1 -27.45 34.51 2.04
CA LEU A 1 -28.71 34.33 2.77
C LEU A 1 -28.66 32.90 3.31
N CYS A 2 -28.09 32.64 4.50
CA CYS A 2 -28.68 32.88 5.84
C CYS A 2 -30.03 32.16 5.91
N THR A 3 -30.31 31.21 6.84
CA THR A 3 -30.04 31.17 8.29
C THR A 3 -30.51 29.77 8.80
N GLU A 4 -29.78 29.10 9.69
CA GLU A 4 -30.03 28.97 11.16
C GLU A 4 -31.32 28.18 11.52
N ASP A 5 -31.49 27.47 12.64
CA ASP A 5 -30.71 27.18 13.84
C ASP A 5 -31.42 26.03 14.59
N GLY A 6 -30.73 25.36 15.52
CA GLY A 6 -31.34 24.29 16.32
C GLY A 6 -30.55 23.84 17.55
N LYS A 7 -30.03 24.80 18.32
CA LYS A 7 -29.36 24.71 19.63
C LYS A 7 -30.26 24.10 20.73
N LYS A 8 -29.75 23.20 21.60
CA LYS A 8 -29.43 23.33 23.06
C LYS A 8 -29.88 22.03 23.77
N LYS A 9 -29.33 21.54 24.90
CA LYS A 9 -28.61 22.17 26.03
C LYS A 9 -27.91 21.09 26.88
N VAL A 10 -26.79 21.49 27.47
CA VAL A 10 -26.03 20.88 28.58
C VAL A 10 -26.79 21.03 29.90
N LEU A 11 -26.61 20.09 30.85
CA LEU A 11 -26.61 20.42 32.28
C LEU A 11 -25.79 19.40 33.11
N SER A 12 -24.68 19.91 33.65
CA SER A 12 -23.94 19.43 34.83
C SER A 12 -24.76 19.71 36.08
N ASP A 13 -24.66 18.88 37.13
CA ASP A 13 -24.37 19.32 38.52
C ASP A 13 -24.59 18.20 39.55
N ASN A 14 -23.57 17.97 40.38
CA ASN A 14 -23.59 17.31 41.70
C ASN A 14 -23.33 18.40 42.77
N PRO A 15 -23.45 18.18 44.10
CA PRO A 15 -24.21 17.22 44.92
C PRO A 15 -24.99 17.95 46.07
N PRO A 16 -25.50 17.25 47.12
CA PRO A 16 -24.80 17.33 48.41
C PRO A 16 -24.85 16.07 49.33
N MET A 17 -23.96 16.04 50.33
CA MET A 17 -23.83 15.08 51.44
C MET A 17 -25.04 15.02 52.39
N PRO A 18 -25.17 13.93 53.17
CA PRO A 18 -25.18 14.11 54.63
C PRO A 18 -24.36 13.07 55.43
N SER A 19 -24.02 13.48 56.66
CA SER A 19 -23.18 12.79 57.65
C SER A 19 -23.97 11.96 58.67
N LYS A 20 -23.28 10.96 59.28
CA LYS A 20 -23.54 10.22 60.55
C LYS A 20 -24.66 9.16 60.46
N SER A 21 -24.53 7.94 60.97
CA SER A 21 -24.14 7.54 62.33
C SER A 21 -23.67 6.07 62.43
N ALA A 22 -23.04 5.75 63.57
CA ALA A 22 -22.33 4.51 63.89
C ALA A 22 -23.23 3.28 64.12
N THR A 23 -22.69 2.10 63.83
CA THR A 23 -22.84 0.90 64.68
C THR A 23 -21.64 -0.02 64.51
N GLU A 24 -21.09 -0.40 65.65
CA GLU A 24 -19.95 -1.30 65.88
C GLU A 24 -20.41 -2.75 65.75
N VAL A 25 -19.74 -3.58 64.92
CA VAL A 25 -19.75 -5.04 65.06
C VAL A 25 -18.35 -5.58 64.77
N LYS A 26 -17.75 -6.17 65.82
CA LYS A 26 -16.50 -6.93 65.82
C LYS A 26 -16.57 -8.14 64.86
N GLY A 27 -15.55 -8.30 64.03
CA GLY A 27 -15.29 -9.53 63.29
C GLY A 27 -13.85 -9.60 62.81
N LYS A 28 -13.00 -10.36 63.53
CA LYS A 28 -11.64 -10.68 63.10
C LYS A 28 -11.70 -11.47 61.79
N HIS A 29 -11.02 -11.00 60.73
CA HIS A 29 -10.63 -11.82 59.60
C HIS A 29 -9.17 -11.55 59.22
N LYS A 30 -8.35 -12.55 59.52
CA LYS A 30 -6.97 -12.70 59.05
C LYS A 30 -7.04 -13.16 57.59
N ARG A 31 -6.66 -12.31 56.63
CA ARG A 31 -6.29 -12.75 55.29
C ARG A 31 -5.08 -11.96 54.80
N SER A 32 -3.99 -12.71 54.69
CA SER A 32 -2.71 -12.34 54.09
C SER A 32 -2.90 -11.70 52.73
N ASN A 33 -2.60 -10.41 52.62
CA ASN A 33 -2.36 -9.81 51.32
C ASN A 33 -0.92 -10.18 50.96
N LYS A 34 -0.76 -11.22 50.14
CA LYS A 34 0.52 -11.53 49.50
C LYS A 34 0.84 -10.35 48.61
N GLN A 35 1.74 -9.50 49.08
CA GLN A 35 2.45 -8.53 48.25
C GLN A 35 3.02 -9.32 47.07
N GLY A 36 2.43 -9.11 45.89
CA GLY A 36 2.97 -9.63 44.66
C GLY A 36 4.36 -9.05 44.50
N GLU A 37 5.38 -9.89 44.71
CA GLU A 37 6.73 -9.57 44.28
C GLU A 37 6.67 -9.16 42.80
N PRO A 38 7.27 -8.02 42.42
CA PRO A 38 7.47 -7.75 41.01
C PRO A 38 8.31 -8.90 40.48
N ARG A 39 7.82 -9.59 39.43
CA ARG A 39 8.61 -10.59 38.69
C ARG A 39 9.87 -9.90 38.18
N LYS A 40 10.94 -9.92 38.97
CA LYS A 40 12.29 -9.69 38.50
C LYS A 40 12.55 -10.83 37.53
N VAL A 41 12.41 -10.56 36.23
CA VAL A 41 13.05 -11.40 35.22
C VAL A 41 14.53 -11.28 35.52
N LEU A 42 15.05 -12.21 36.32
CA LEU A 42 16.46 -12.28 36.64
C LEU A 42 17.15 -12.56 35.31
N TYR A 43 17.81 -11.55 34.74
CA TYR A 43 18.66 -11.72 33.57
C TYR A 43 19.79 -12.67 33.96
N SER A 44 19.56 -13.97 33.81
CA SER A 44 20.56 -14.99 34.09
C SER A 44 21.69 -14.78 33.09
N MET A 45 22.89 -14.55 33.59
CA MET A 45 24.11 -14.45 32.78
C MET A 45 24.74 -15.84 32.66
N THR A 46 25.45 -16.07 31.57
CA THR A 46 26.28 -17.25 31.32
C THR A 46 27.56 -16.83 30.61
N HIS A 47 28.52 -17.74 30.45
CA HIS A 47 29.73 -17.48 29.69
C HIS A 47 29.73 -18.27 28.39
N VAL A 48 30.12 -17.62 27.30
CA VAL A 48 30.37 -18.25 25.99
C VAL A 48 31.81 -17.92 25.61
N GLN A 49 32.66 -18.95 25.53
CA GLN A 49 34.09 -18.80 25.21
C GLN A 49 34.81 -17.70 26.02
N GLY A 50 34.45 -17.54 27.30
CA GLY A 50 35.05 -16.56 28.20
C GLY A 50 34.35 -15.19 28.25
N TYR A 51 33.38 -14.93 27.38
CA TYR A 51 32.59 -13.69 27.42
C TYR A 51 31.30 -13.88 28.23
N LYS A 52 31.04 -12.99 29.18
CA LYS A 52 29.79 -13.00 29.96
C LYS A 52 28.65 -12.35 29.17
N VAL A 53 27.58 -13.10 28.94
CA VAL A 53 26.38 -12.65 28.20
C VAL A 53 25.08 -13.14 28.84
N LYS A 54 23.95 -12.52 28.50
CA LYS A 54 22.61 -12.95 28.87
C LYS A 54 22.37 -14.34 28.29
N LYS A 55 21.76 -15.22 29.09
CA LYS A 55 21.45 -16.60 28.70
C LYS A 55 20.65 -16.72 27.41
N ILE A 56 19.80 -15.73 27.11
CA ILE A 56 19.00 -15.69 25.86
C ILE A 56 19.87 -15.45 24.61
N ASN A 57 21.01 -14.79 24.76
CA ASN A 57 21.92 -14.45 23.66
C ASN A 57 23.06 -15.47 23.51
N ALA A 58 23.29 -16.32 24.52
CA ALA A 58 24.33 -17.34 24.46
C ALA A 58 24.25 -18.27 23.23
N PRO A 59 23.08 -18.83 22.84
CA PRO A 59 23.00 -19.66 21.64
C PRO A 59 23.34 -18.89 20.35
N ILE A 60 23.00 -17.60 20.31
CA ILE A 60 23.29 -16.73 19.16
C ILE A 60 24.80 -16.48 19.08
N LEU A 61 25.42 -16.13 20.21
CA LEU A 61 26.86 -15.89 20.28
C LEU A 61 27.67 -17.16 19.95
N GLU A 62 27.26 -18.32 20.45
CA GLU A 62 27.86 -19.61 20.09
C GLU A 62 27.78 -19.88 18.58
N ALA A 63 26.62 -19.61 17.96
CA ALA A 63 26.44 -19.79 16.52
C ALA A 63 27.30 -18.81 15.70
N ILE A 64 27.45 -17.56 16.17
CA ILE A 64 28.35 -16.57 15.57
C ILE A 64 29.79 -17.08 15.64
N PHE A 65 30.27 -17.46 16.83
CA PHE A 65 31.65 -17.93 17.01
C PHE A 65 31.94 -19.20 16.22
N LYS A 66 30.97 -20.12 16.13
CA LYS A 66 31.09 -21.31 15.29
C LYS A 66 31.28 -20.98 13.80
N LYS A 67 30.69 -19.90 13.31
CA LYS A 67 30.68 -19.54 11.89
C LYS A 67 31.78 -18.54 11.51
N HIS A 68 32.11 -17.62 12.41
CA HIS A 68 32.95 -16.46 12.15
C HIS A 68 34.22 -16.41 13.01
N GLY A 69 34.41 -17.38 13.92
CA GLY A 69 35.46 -17.32 14.94
C GLY A 69 35.13 -16.30 16.03
N ASP A 70 36.08 -16.07 16.95
CA ASP A 70 35.93 -15.02 17.96
C ASP A 70 35.98 -13.64 17.29
N ILE A 71 34.81 -13.05 17.10
CA ILE A 71 34.64 -11.74 16.45
C ILE A 71 35.18 -10.57 17.29
N ALA A 72 35.50 -10.79 18.57
CA ALA A 72 36.07 -9.77 19.46
C ALA A 72 37.59 -9.95 19.69
N SER A 73 38.23 -10.91 19.03
CA SER A 73 39.67 -11.20 19.19
C SER A 73 40.59 -10.01 18.90
N ASP A 74 40.26 -9.21 17.88
CA ASP A 74 41.02 -8.00 17.50
C ASP A 74 40.42 -6.71 18.07
N CYS A 75 39.44 -6.80 18.99
CA CYS A 75 38.73 -5.64 19.51
C CYS A 75 39.68 -4.72 20.30
N VAL A 76 39.65 -3.41 20.00
CA VAL A 76 40.53 -2.41 20.65
C VAL A 76 40.11 -2.05 22.07
N VAL A 77 38.89 -2.44 22.47
CA VAL A 77 38.32 -2.14 23.77
C VAL A 77 38.97 -3.00 24.87
N LYS A 78 39.70 -2.34 25.77
CA LYS A 78 40.49 -3.02 26.81
C LYS A 78 39.64 -3.63 27.92
N THR A 79 38.54 -2.97 28.30
CA THR A 79 37.68 -3.43 29.40
C THR A 79 36.79 -4.58 28.95
N ALA A 80 36.84 -5.69 29.70
CA ALA A 80 36.04 -6.88 29.40
C ALA A 80 34.54 -6.57 29.36
N SER A 81 34.04 -5.80 30.33
CA SER A 81 32.62 -5.45 30.42
C SER A 81 32.11 -4.67 29.21
N MET A 82 32.94 -3.84 28.59
CA MET A 82 32.54 -3.10 27.39
C MET A 82 32.56 -4.00 26.14
N ARG A 83 33.54 -4.90 26.01
CA ARG A 83 33.52 -5.92 24.94
C ARG A 83 32.29 -6.82 25.04
N GLU A 84 31.96 -7.27 26.24
CA GLU A 84 30.76 -8.06 26.52
C GLU A 84 29.48 -7.29 26.15
N PHE A 85 29.40 -6.00 26.49
CA PHE A 85 28.28 -5.16 26.11
C PHE A 85 28.12 -5.04 24.58
N ILE A 86 29.20 -4.83 23.84
CA ILE A 86 29.14 -4.74 22.37
C ILE A 86 28.73 -6.10 21.77
N LEU A 87 29.23 -7.22 22.31
CA LEU A 87 28.78 -8.57 21.90
C LEU A 87 27.29 -8.80 22.13
N GLU A 88 26.72 -8.27 23.21
CA GLU A 88 25.28 -8.30 23.46
C GLU A 88 24.51 -7.53 22.38
N VAL A 89 24.98 -6.33 22.02
CA VAL A 89 24.38 -5.53 20.94
C VAL A 89 24.43 -6.30 19.62
N VAL A 90 25.56 -6.91 19.28
CA VAL A 90 25.71 -7.76 18.08
C VAL A 90 24.73 -8.93 18.10
N CYS A 91 24.56 -9.59 19.25
CA CYS A 91 23.58 -10.68 19.39
C CYS A 91 22.14 -10.20 19.21
N GLU A 92 21.78 -9.04 19.77
CA GLU A 92 20.45 -8.46 19.58
C GLU A 92 20.20 -8.07 18.12
N VAL A 93 21.20 -7.54 17.40
CA VAL A 93 21.10 -7.28 15.95
C VAL A 93 20.83 -8.58 15.19
N VAL A 94 21.61 -9.63 15.43
CA VAL A 94 21.42 -10.94 14.79
C VAL A 94 20.04 -11.50 15.09
N LYS A 95 19.59 -11.39 16.34
CA LYS A 95 18.27 -11.82 16.78
C LYS A 95 17.18 -11.08 16.01
N ARG A 96 17.24 -9.74 15.95
CA ARG A 96 16.28 -8.92 15.18
C ARG A 96 16.21 -9.37 13.73
N ILE A 97 17.34 -9.64 13.09
CA ILE A 97 17.40 -10.14 11.70
C ILE A 97 16.73 -11.53 11.56
N GLN A 98 16.89 -12.40 12.56
CA GLN A 98 16.35 -13.77 12.52
C GLN A 98 14.85 -13.85 12.86
N THR A 99 14.35 -12.97 13.73
CA THR A 99 13.00 -13.07 14.29
C THR A 99 12.01 -12.09 13.68
N ASN A 100 12.46 -10.93 13.21
CA ASN A 100 11.56 -9.90 12.69
C ASN A 100 11.25 -10.15 11.21
N ASP A 101 10.07 -9.73 10.77
CA ASP A 101 9.76 -9.70 9.36
C ASP A 101 10.55 -8.60 8.63
N VAL A 102 10.65 -8.72 7.31
CA VAL A 102 11.44 -7.79 6.47
C VAL A 102 10.94 -6.35 6.59
N ALA A 103 9.64 -6.10 6.79
CA ALA A 103 9.13 -4.73 6.89
C ALA A 103 9.60 -4.07 8.19
N THR A 104 9.56 -4.81 9.30
CA THR A 104 10.10 -4.34 10.58
C THR A 104 11.61 -4.09 10.51
N ILE A 105 12.39 -5.02 9.94
CA ILE A 105 13.85 -4.82 9.76
C ILE A 105 14.14 -3.57 8.92
N VAL A 106 13.37 -3.35 7.85
CA VAL A 106 13.54 -2.19 6.97
C VAL A 106 13.16 -0.88 7.67
N SER A 107 12.13 -0.89 8.53
CA SER A 107 11.74 0.27 9.33
C SER A 107 12.87 0.69 10.27
N ASP A 108 13.51 -0.28 10.92
CA ASP A 108 14.55 -0.04 11.92
C ASP A 108 15.97 -0.08 11.31
N MET A 109 16.08 -0.08 9.98
CA MET A 109 17.34 -0.35 9.26
C MET A 109 18.45 0.64 9.64
N GLU A 110 18.11 1.92 9.79
CA GLU A 110 19.09 2.96 10.17
C GLU A 110 19.68 2.69 11.55
N GLU A 111 18.84 2.39 12.56
CA GLU A 111 19.28 2.05 13.91
C GLU A 111 20.15 0.79 13.90
N ILE A 112 19.72 -0.25 13.21
CA ILE A 112 20.44 -1.53 13.16
C ILE A 112 21.80 -1.36 12.46
N VAL A 113 21.87 -0.59 11.37
CA VAL A 113 23.13 -0.31 10.67
C VAL A 113 24.06 0.52 11.56
N MET A 114 23.56 1.52 12.27
CA MET A 114 24.36 2.30 13.23
C MET A 114 24.97 1.41 14.32
N GLN A 115 24.19 0.48 14.89
CA GLN A 115 24.69 -0.48 15.89
C GLN A 115 25.83 -1.36 15.34
N VAL A 116 25.73 -1.79 14.07
CA VAL A 116 26.81 -2.56 13.43
C VAL A 116 28.04 -1.68 13.18
N LEU A 117 27.86 -0.44 12.73
CA LEU A 117 28.97 0.51 12.52
C LEU A 117 29.69 0.85 13.83
N ASP A 118 28.96 1.03 14.93
CA ASP A 118 29.56 1.26 16.25
C ASP A 118 30.40 0.05 16.70
N ALA A 119 29.93 -1.17 16.44
CA ALA A 119 30.70 -2.38 16.71
C ALA A 119 31.95 -2.48 15.81
N GLU A 120 31.83 -2.19 14.51
CA GLU A 120 32.97 -2.13 13.57
C GLU A 120 34.02 -1.09 14.01
N ALA A 121 33.59 0.07 14.52
CA ALA A 121 34.47 1.13 15.01
C ALA A 121 35.33 0.69 16.21
N THR A 122 34.92 -0.38 16.92
CA THR A 122 35.71 -1.01 17.98
C THR A 122 36.57 -2.18 17.50
N ASN A 123 36.70 -2.34 16.18
CA ASN A 123 37.42 -3.41 15.51
C ASN A 123 36.83 -4.82 15.79
N MET A 124 35.52 -4.90 16.05
CA MET A 124 34.84 -6.19 16.02
C MET A 124 34.69 -6.68 14.58
N ASN A 125 34.95 -7.97 14.35
CA ASN A 125 34.82 -8.59 13.04
C ASN A 125 33.33 -8.87 12.70
N VAL A 126 32.61 -7.81 12.36
CA VAL A 126 31.16 -7.85 12.06
C VAL A 126 30.81 -7.32 10.67
N ALA A 127 31.78 -7.16 9.77
CA ALA A 127 31.55 -6.72 8.39
C ALA A 127 30.54 -7.62 7.63
N TRP A 128 30.43 -8.89 8.02
CA TRP A 128 29.45 -9.82 7.48
C TRP A 128 28.01 -9.45 7.83
N LEU A 129 27.76 -8.79 8.97
CA LEU A 129 26.44 -8.29 9.33
C LEU A 129 26.03 -7.12 8.45
N ARG A 130 26.94 -6.17 8.24
CA ARG A 130 26.70 -5.03 7.34
C ARG A 130 26.37 -5.52 5.93
N ALA A 131 27.17 -6.44 5.38
CA ALA A 131 26.90 -7.04 4.08
C ALA A 131 25.54 -7.75 4.03
N HIS A 132 25.13 -8.41 5.12
CA HIS A 132 23.82 -9.06 5.22
C HIS A 132 22.67 -8.05 5.21
N LEU A 133 22.77 -6.96 5.96
CA LEU A 133 21.79 -5.87 6.00
C LEU A 133 21.65 -5.17 4.65
N GLU A 134 22.77 -4.89 3.98
CA GLU A 134 22.76 -4.35 2.61
C GLU A 134 22.02 -5.27 1.64
N ALA A 135 22.20 -6.59 1.77
CA ALA A 135 21.50 -7.57 0.95
C ALA A 135 19.98 -7.58 1.21
N ILE A 136 19.56 -7.42 2.47
CA ILE A 136 18.13 -7.27 2.84
C ILE A 136 17.57 -6.01 2.20
N GLN A 137 18.25 -4.87 2.32
CA GLN A 137 17.82 -3.60 1.76
C GLN A 137 17.68 -3.68 0.23
N LYS A 138 18.70 -4.20 -0.47
CA LYS A 138 18.68 -4.40 -1.92
C LYS A 138 17.52 -5.31 -2.36
N ARG A 139 17.29 -6.42 -1.66
CA ARG A 139 16.16 -7.32 -1.94
C ARG A 139 14.81 -6.62 -1.76
N ASN A 140 14.63 -5.85 -0.69
CA ASN A 140 13.38 -5.11 -0.45
C ASN A 140 13.11 -4.07 -1.56
N VAL A 141 14.13 -3.31 -1.97
CA VAL A 141 14.01 -2.36 -3.09
C VAL A 141 13.62 -3.07 -4.38
N ALA A 142 14.29 -4.18 -4.70
CA ALA A 142 13.98 -4.99 -5.88
C ALA A 142 12.55 -5.58 -5.83
N GLN A 143 12.10 -6.06 -4.67
CA GLN A 143 10.77 -6.60 -4.46
C GLN A 143 9.68 -5.53 -4.66
N LYS A 144 9.88 -4.32 -4.11
CA LYS A 144 8.96 -3.19 -4.32
C LYS A 144 8.85 -2.84 -5.81
N LYS A 145 9.98 -2.77 -6.51
CA LYS A 145 10.02 -2.51 -7.96
C LYS A 145 9.29 -3.60 -8.74
N SER A 146 9.54 -4.88 -8.44
CA SER A 146 8.88 -6.02 -9.09
C SER A 146 7.36 -5.97 -8.89
N THR A 147 6.90 -5.72 -7.65
CA THR A 147 5.49 -5.58 -7.33
C THR A 147 4.82 -4.47 -8.14
N LEU A 148 5.47 -3.32 -8.29
CA LEU A 148 4.97 -2.20 -9.07
C LEU A 148 4.84 -2.55 -10.56
N ILE A 149 5.85 -3.20 -11.14
CA ILE A 149 5.85 -3.64 -12.54
C ILE A 149 4.71 -4.63 -12.79
N VAL A 150 4.49 -5.60 -11.89
CA VAL A 150 3.39 -6.56 -12.02
C VAL A 150 2.04 -5.87 -12.00
N LYS A 151 1.81 -4.93 -11.07
CA LYS A 151 0.58 -4.13 -11.00
C LYS A 151 0.36 -3.32 -12.27
N MET A 152 1.40 -2.64 -12.75
CA MET A 152 1.32 -1.84 -13.97
C MET A 152 1.01 -2.71 -15.20
N LYS A 153 1.67 -3.87 -15.34
CA LYS A 153 1.41 -4.83 -16.43
C LYS A 153 -0.03 -5.35 -16.40
N ALA A 154 -0.57 -5.66 -15.22
CA ALA A 154 -1.96 -6.07 -15.07
C ALA A 154 -2.91 -4.96 -15.55
N ASN A 155 -2.71 -3.71 -15.08
CA ASN A 155 -3.52 -2.56 -15.49
C ASN A 155 -3.43 -2.30 -16.99
N THR A 156 -2.22 -2.30 -17.58
CA THR A 156 -2.02 -2.13 -19.03
C THR A 156 -2.74 -3.21 -19.82
N THR A 157 -2.77 -4.45 -19.33
CA THR A 157 -3.46 -5.56 -20.00
C THR A 157 -4.97 -5.35 -19.98
N LEU A 158 -5.54 -4.90 -18.86
CA LEU A 158 -6.97 -4.58 -18.73
C LEU A 158 -7.37 -3.42 -19.65
N VAL A 159 -6.61 -2.32 -19.63
CA VAL A 159 -6.86 -1.15 -20.50
C VAL A 159 -6.76 -1.54 -21.98
N LYS A 160 -5.75 -2.34 -22.36
CA LYS A 160 -5.62 -2.84 -23.74
C LYS A 160 -6.82 -3.69 -24.17
N ARG A 161 -7.38 -4.51 -23.28
CA ARG A 161 -8.56 -5.32 -23.58
C ARG A 161 -9.80 -4.44 -23.77
N ALA A 162 -10.01 -3.47 -22.88
CA ALA A 162 -11.12 -2.52 -23.00
C ALA A 162 -11.05 -1.73 -24.31
N ALA A 163 -9.88 -1.17 -24.64
CA ALA A 163 -9.67 -0.44 -25.90
C ALA A 163 -9.92 -1.31 -27.15
N LYS A 164 -9.58 -2.61 -27.10
CA LYS A 164 -9.87 -3.54 -28.20
C LYS A 164 -11.36 -3.81 -28.37
N MET A 165 -12.10 -3.92 -27.28
CA MET A 165 -13.56 -4.12 -27.34
C MET A 165 -14.26 -2.88 -27.87
N ASP A 166 -13.91 -1.71 -27.35
CA ASP A 166 -14.43 -0.42 -27.85
C ASP A 166 -14.15 -0.23 -29.34
N LEU A 167 -12.93 -0.56 -29.80
CA LEU A 167 -12.60 -0.52 -31.23
C LEU A 167 -13.50 -1.42 -32.08
N GLU A 168 -13.84 -2.62 -31.60
CA GLU A 168 -14.70 -3.53 -32.35
C GLU A 168 -16.16 -3.05 -32.36
N ASP A 169 -16.64 -2.49 -31.25
CA ASP A 169 -17.97 -1.88 -31.17
C ASP A 169 -18.09 -0.72 -32.17
N ARG A 170 -17.08 0.17 -32.22
CA ARG A 170 -17.04 1.28 -33.19
C ARG A 170 -16.96 0.81 -34.64
N ARG A 171 -16.31 -0.33 -34.90
CA ARG A 171 -16.30 -0.93 -36.25
C ARG A 171 -17.67 -1.45 -36.65
N MET A 172 -18.42 -2.04 -35.72
CA MET A 172 -19.80 -2.45 -35.98
C MET A 172 -20.69 -1.25 -36.29
N GLU A 173 -20.62 -0.20 -35.46
CA GLU A 173 -21.38 1.05 -35.68
C GLU A 173 -21.06 1.68 -37.04
N LEU A 174 -19.77 1.74 -37.41
CA LEU A 174 -19.34 2.28 -38.70
C LEU A 174 -19.92 1.49 -39.88
N ARG A 175 -19.93 0.15 -39.80
CA ARG A 175 -20.54 -0.69 -40.85
C ARG A 175 -22.02 -0.38 -41.01
N THR A 176 -22.77 -0.31 -39.91
CA THR A 176 -24.20 0.02 -39.95
C THR A 176 -24.45 1.44 -40.48
N ALA A 177 -23.60 2.40 -40.13
CA ALA A 177 -23.69 3.76 -40.66
C ALA A 177 -23.43 3.80 -42.18
N GLN A 178 -22.45 3.04 -42.67
CA GLN A 178 -22.15 2.94 -44.10
C GLN A 178 -23.31 2.35 -44.89
N GLU A 179 -23.94 1.27 -44.40
CA GLU A 179 -25.11 0.67 -45.05
C GLU A 179 -26.28 1.67 -45.16
N ARG A 180 -26.48 2.49 -44.12
CA ARG A 180 -27.50 3.56 -44.13
C ARG A 180 -27.14 4.65 -45.13
N PHE A 181 -25.87 5.04 -45.21
CA PHE A 181 -25.38 6.02 -46.17
C PHE A 181 -25.62 5.53 -47.61
N ASP A 182 -25.22 4.31 -47.94
CA ASP A 182 -25.39 3.74 -49.27
C ASP A 182 -26.88 3.66 -49.67
N LYS A 183 -27.76 3.37 -48.71
CA LYS A 183 -29.21 3.37 -48.93
C LYS A 183 -29.72 4.79 -49.21
N ALA A 184 -29.29 5.77 -48.42
CA ALA A 184 -29.68 7.17 -48.61
C ALA A 184 -29.20 7.69 -49.97
N GLU A 185 -27.95 7.38 -50.35
CA GLU A 185 -27.38 7.78 -51.64
C GLU A 185 -28.20 7.21 -52.82
N LYS A 186 -28.61 5.94 -52.74
CA LYS A 186 -29.50 5.34 -53.76
C LYS A 186 -30.86 6.04 -53.82
N CYS A 187 -31.45 6.37 -52.67
CA CYS A 187 -32.73 7.10 -52.62
C CYS A 187 -32.62 8.48 -53.28
N VAL A 188 -31.54 9.22 -53.02
CA VAL A 188 -31.30 10.53 -53.65
C VAL A 188 -31.20 10.37 -55.17
N LYS A 189 -30.40 9.43 -55.68
CA LYS A 189 -30.30 9.18 -57.14
C LYS A 189 -31.65 8.86 -57.79
N VAL A 190 -32.53 8.14 -57.10
CA VAL A 190 -33.89 7.86 -57.60
C VAL A 190 -34.74 9.12 -57.62
N LEU A 191 -34.65 9.96 -56.57
CA LEU A 191 -35.39 11.22 -56.50
C LEU A 191 -34.93 12.20 -57.58
N ASP A 192 -33.63 12.31 -57.83
CA ASP A 192 -33.07 13.14 -58.91
C ASP A 192 -33.64 12.72 -60.28
N LEU A 193 -33.77 11.42 -60.53
CA LEU A 193 -34.36 10.88 -61.77
C LEU A 193 -35.87 11.20 -61.88
N VAL A 194 -36.60 11.11 -60.78
CA VAL A 194 -38.03 11.46 -60.73
C VAL A 194 -38.22 12.95 -60.98
N GLU A 195 -37.41 13.80 -60.35
CA GLU A 195 -37.41 15.25 -60.55
C GLU A 195 -37.20 15.60 -62.02
N MET A 196 -36.17 15.02 -62.65
CA MET A 196 -35.90 15.22 -64.08
C MET A 196 -37.10 14.86 -64.95
N LYS A 197 -37.73 13.71 -64.70
CA LYS A 197 -38.89 13.25 -65.48
C LYS A 197 -40.15 14.11 -65.27
N LEU A 198 -40.37 14.60 -64.05
CA LEU A 198 -41.47 15.53 -63.78
C LEU A 198 -41.25 16.86 -64.50
N ASN A 199 -40.01 17.35 -64.54
CA ASN A 199 -39.66 18.57 -65.26
C ASN A 199 -39.86 18.41 -66.78
N ASP A 200 -39.44 17.28 -67.36
CA ASP A 200 -39.67 16.97 -68.78
C ASP A 200 -41.17 16.97 -69.13
N ASN A 201 -41.98 16.26 -68.33
CA ASN A 201 -43.44 16.21 -68.51
C ASN A 201 -44.08 17.61 -68.37
N PHE A 202 -43.57 18.44 -67.45
CA PHE A 202 -44.04 19.81 -67.28
C PHE A 202 -43.80 20.64 -68.54
N VAL A 203 -42.57 20.62 -69.07
CA VAL A 203 -42.21 21.33 -70.31
C VAL A 203 -43.05 20.85 -71.50
N GLU A 204 -43.26 19.53 -71.63
CA GLU A 204 -44.10 18.96 -72.69
C GLU A 204 -45.56 19.44 -72.57
N SER A 205 -46.12 19.47 -71.35
CA SER A 205 -47.49 19.94 -71.12
C SER A 205 -47.68 21.44 -71.39
N GLU A 206 -46.68 22.28 -71.07
CA GLU A 206 -46.71 23.70 -71.40
C GLU A 206 -46.66 23.92 -72.91
N ALA A 207 -45.77 23.22 -73.62
CA ALA A 207 -45.69 23.29 -75.07
C ALA A 207 -46.99 22.84 -75.75
N GLN A 208 -47.66 21.83 -75.20
CA GLN A 208 -48.96 21.39 -75.68
C GLN A 208 -50.02 22.48 -75.49
N ARG A 209 -50.11 23.10 -74.31
CA ARG A 209 -51.06 24.20 -74.05
C ARG A 209 -50.82 25.39 -74.99
N ASP A 210 -49.56 25.76 -75.18
CA ASP A 210 -49.19 26.92 -76.01
C ASP A 210 -49.42 26.67 -77.52
N SER A 211 -49.65 25.41 -77.92
CA SER A 211 -50.01 25.03 -79.29
C SER A 211 -51.50 25.15 -79.64
N TRP A 212 -52.37 25.44 -78.67
CA TRP A 212 -53.81 25.53 -78.91
C TRP A 212 -54.17 26.91 -79.48
N PRO A 213 -54.95 26.99 -80.57
CA PRO A 213 -55.31 28.27 -81.16
C PRO A 213 -56.22 29.06 -80.20
N GLU A 214 -55.88 30.35 -79.99
CA GLU A 214 -56.74 31.28 -79.27
C GLU A 214 -58.12 31.32 -79.94
N GLN A 215 -59.16 30.88 -79.23
CA GLN A 215 -60.51 30.95 -79.76
C GLN A 215 -60.95 32.42 -79.81
N PRO A 216 -61.53 32.89 -80.94
CA PRO A 216 -62.02 34.25 -81.03
C PRO A 216 -63.20 34.45 -80.08
N ILE A 217 -63.08 35.44 -79.20
CA ILE A 217 -64.13 35.84 -78.26
C ILE A 217 -65.24 36.50 -79.08
N LEU A 218 -66.43 35.87 -79.11
CA LEU A 218 -67.67 36.40 -79.69
C LEU A 218 -68.39 37.34 -78.72
#